data_AF-A0A0C2ZYI6-F1
#
_entry.id   AF-A0A0C2ZYI6-F1
#
_cell.length_a   1.000
_cell.length_b   1.000
_cell.length_c   1.000
_cell.angle_alpha   90.00
_cell.angle_beta   90.00
_cell.angle_gamma   90.00
#
_symmetry.space_group_name_H-M   'P 1'
#
loop_
_entity.id
_entity.type
_entity.pdbx_description
1 polymer ?
#
loop_
_entity_poly.entity_id
_entity_poly.type
_entity_poly.pdbx_seq_one_letter_code
_entity_poly.pdbx_strand_id
1 'polypeptide(L)'
;MRKLYILLLLSAFFVTSCGATTINPKLPTNIIQVAKKFQGKKYRWGGTTPNGFDCSGYAQYVCKVNGLKIPRDSRQQSKFGKFVSSKKDLKVGDLVFFDTSRRGRGYVNHVGIYIGNDKFIHASSAKNRVIVTNLSGTFHGKRFKWGRRIAQ
;
A
#
# COMPACT_ATOMS: atom_id res chain seq x y z
N MET A 1 54.12 40.66 -38.90
CA MET A 1 54.09 39.24 -38.48
C MET A 1 53.76 39.17 -37.00
N ARG A 2 52.53 38.81 -36.63
CA ARG A 2 52.12 38.62 -35.23
C ARG A 2 51.25 37.36 -35.18
N LYS A 3 51.85 36.25 -34.73
CA LYS A 3 51.15 34.96 -34.59
C LYS A 3 50.29 35.03 -33.33
N LEU A 4 48.98 34.94 -33.51
CA LEU A 4 47.97 34.87 -32.45
C LEU A 4 47.73 33.40 -32.13
N TYR A 5 48.13 32.94 -30.95
CA TYR A 5 47.87 31.57 -30.49
C TYR A 5 46.52 31.52 -29.79
N ILE A 6 45.55 30.85 -30.42
CA ILE A 6 44.24 30.54 -29.82
C ILE A 6 44.41 29.26 -29.01
N LEU A 7 44.40 29.40 -27.68
CA LEU A 7 44.42 28.29 -26.73
C LEU A 7 43.00 27.75 -26.56
N LEU A 8 42.68 26.66 -27.27
CA LEU A 8 41.44 25.90 -27.12
C LEU A 8 41.50 25.05 -25.85
N LEU A 9 40.95 25.53 -24.75
CA LEU A 9 40.67 24.72 -23.56
C LEU A 9 39.37 23.93 -23.80
N LEU A 10 39.51 22.67 -24.25
CA LEU A 10 38.41 21.70 -24.20
C LEU A 10 38.17 21.32 -22.73
N SER A 11 37.18 21.93 -22.08
CA SER A 11 36.67 21.42 -20.81
C SER A 11 35.81 20.19 -21.10
N ALA A 12 36.31 19.01 -20.75
CA ALA A 12 35.54 17.78 -20.75
C ALA A 12 34.45 17.87 -19.67
N PHE A 13 33.23 18.24 -20.09
CA PHE A 13 32.04 18.09 -19.26
C PHE A 13 31.78 16.59 -19.08
N PHE A 14 32.19 16.05 -17.93
CA PHE A 14 31.68 14.77 -17.45
C PHE A 14 30.20 14.95 -17.11
N VAL A 15 29.34 14.66 -18.08
CA VAL A 15 27.91 14.50 -17.84
C VAL A 15 27.74 13.17 -17.11
N THR A 16 27.87 13.22 -15.79
CA THR A 16 27.53 12.11 -14.93
C THR A 16 26.03 11.87 -15.12
N SER A 17 25.68 10.86 -15.92
CA SER A 17 24.32 10.35 -16.06
C SER A 17 23.90 9.84 -14.68
N CYS A 18 23.30 10.72 -13.89
CA CYS A 18 22.50 10.29 -12.76
C CYS A 18 21.38 9.45 -13.35
N GLY A 19 21.43 8.14 -13.11
CA GLY A 19 20.36 7.22 -13.46
C GLY A 19 19.08 7.70 -12.79
N ALA A 20 18.29 8.47 -13.54
CA ALA A 20 16.96 8.87 -13.13
C ALA A 20 16.16 7.58 -13.00
N THR A 21 16.03 7.09 -11.77
CA THR A 21 15.08 6.05 -11.43
C THR A 21 13.73 6.57 -11.89
N THR A 22 13.14 5.91 -12.87
CA THR A 22 11.83 6.28 -13.42
C THR A 22 10.84 6.15 -12.27
N ILE A 23 10.57 7.25 -11.56
CA ILE A 23 9.50 7.36 -10.57
C ILE A 23 8.21 7.21 -11.33
N ASN A 24 7.75 5.97 -11.54
CA ASN A 24 6.55 5.67 -12.30
C ASN A 24 5.35 6.22 -11.51
N PRO A 25 4.74 7.36 -11.90
CA PRO A 25 3.77 8.06 -11.07
C PRO A 25 2.37 7.40 -11.10
N LYS A 26 2.28 6.12 -11.47
CA LYS A 26 1.04 5.34 -11.64
C LYS A 26 0.71 4.39 -10.47
N LEU A 27 1.38 4.52 -9.33
CA LEU A 27 1.19 3.63 -8.17
C LEU A 27 -0.25 3.57 -7.59
N PRO A 28 -1.05 4.66 -7.49
CA PRO A 28 -2.38 4.59 -6.86
C PRO A 28 -3.45 3.88 -7.71
N THR A 29 -3.47 4.15 -9.02
CA THR A 29 -4.50 3.63 -9.93
C THR A 29 -4.40 2.10 -10.09
N ASN A 30 -3.17 1.57 -10.09
CA ASN A 30 -2.94 0.13 -10.27
C ASN A 30 -3.29 -0.68 -9.00
N ILE A 31 -3.04 -0.15 -7.80
CA ILE A 31 -3.38 -0.82 -6.53
C ILE A 31 -4.88 -1.11 -6.44
N ILE A 32 -5.76 -0.16 -6.76
CA ILE A 32 -7.21 -0.39 -6.70
C ILE A 32 -7.64 -1.44 -7.72
N GLN A 33 -7.15 -1.34 -8.96
CA GLN A 33 -7.50 -2.27 -10.03
C GLN A 33 -7.11 -3.69 -9.65
N VAL A 34 -5.90 -3.89 -9.14
CA VAL A 34 -5.42 -5.20 -8.66
C VAL A 34 -6.26 -5.68 -7.48
N ALA A 35 -6.54 -4.82 -6.49
CA ALA A 35 -7.34 -5.18 -5.35
C ALA A 35 -8.75 -5.68 -5.77
N LYS A 36 -9.44 -4.93 -6.62
CA LYS A 36 -10.80 -5.28 -7.07
C LYS A 36 -10.88 -6.58 -7.85
N LYS A 37 -9.82 -6.99 -8.57
CA LYS A 37 -9.76 -8.29 -9.29
C LYS A 37 -9.98 -9.50 -8.39
N PHE A 38 -9.69 -9.37 -7.09
CA PHE A 38 -9.82 -10.46 -6.13
C PHE A 38 -11.08 -10.34 -5.26
N GLN A 39 -11.95 -9.36 -5.52
CA GLN A 39 -13.23 -9.27 -4.81
C GLN A 39 -14.02 -10.58 -4.99
N GLY A 40 -14.57 -11.10 -3.89
CA GLY A 40 -15.25 -12.40 -3.86
C GLY A 40 -14.35 -13.62 -3.70
N LYS A 41 -13.01 -13.51 -3.82
CA LYS A 41 -12.10 -14.63 -3.57
C LYS A 41 -12.19 -15.09 -2.11
N LYS A 42 -12.11 -16.40 -1.90
CA LYS A 42 -12.31 -17.03 -0.58
C LYS A 42 -11.26 -16.57 0.43
N TYR A 43 -11.71 -16.38 1.66
CA TYR A 43 -10.80 -16.23 2.79
C TYR A 43 -10.16 -17.59 3.12
N ARG A 44 -8.86 -17.60 3.41
CA ARG A 44 -8.15 -18.76 3.97
C ARG A 44 -7.12 -18.26 4.97
N TRP A 45 -7.18 -18.74 6.21
CA TRP A 45 -6.17 -18.41 7.23
C TRP A 45 -4.77 -18.77 6.72
N GLY A 46 -3.80 -17.86 6.85
CA GLY A 46 -2.45 -18.05 6.34
C GLY A 46 -2.30 -17.84 4.82
N GLY A 47 -3.40 -17.67 4.07
CA GLY A 47 -3.40 -17.58 2.62
C GLY A 47 -2.75 -16.31 2.07
N THR A 48 -1.91 -16.47 1.04
CA THR A 48 -1.11 -15.40 0.40
C THR A 48 -1.20 -15.37 -1.12
N THR A 49 -2.05 -16.21 -1.72
CA THR A 49 -2.14 -16.41 -3.16
C THR A 49 -3.59 -16.31 -3.65
N PRO A 50 -3.84 -16.16 -4.96
CA PRO A 50 -5.21 -16.11 -5.51
C PRO A 50 -6.10 -17.33 -5.22
N ASN A 51 -5.53 -18.45 -4.76
CA ASN A 51 -6.27 -19.64 -4.31
C ASN A 51 -6.96 -19.45 -2.95
N GLY A 52 -6.58 -18.40 -2.22
CA GLY A 52 -7.22 -17.97 -0.99
C GLY A 52 -6.31 -17.04 -0.19
N PHE A 53 -6.92 -16.04 0.43
CA PHE A 53 -6.18 -15.02 1.17
C PHE A 53 -6.65 -14.91 2.63
N ASP A 54 -5.73 -14.61 3.54
CA ASP A 54 -6.11 -13.88 4.76
C ASP A 54 -5.94 -12.37 4.57
N CYS A 55 -6.23 -11.58 5.61
CA CYS A 55 -6.26 -10.13 5.50
C CYS A 55 -4.90 -9.55 5.11
N SER A 56 -3.81 -9.95 5.77
CA SER A 56 -2.48 -9.42 5.50
C SER A 56 -1.79 -10.06 4.31
N GLY A 57 -2.09 -11.32 4.00
CA GLY A 57 -1.65 -11.98 2.78
C GLY A 57 -2.30 -11.38 1.53
N TYR A 58 -3.57 -10.99 1.62
CA TYR A 58 -4.24 -10.21 0.57
C TYR A 58 -3.58 -8.85 0.34
N ALA A 59 -3.38 -8.07 1.40
CA ALA A 59 -2.72 -6.77 1.30
C ALA A 59 -1.30 -6.89 0.74
N GLN A 60 -0.54 -7.87 1.23
CA GLN A 60 0.81 -8.16 0.74
C GLN A 60 0.82 -8.52 -0.73
N TYR A 61 -0.11 -9.37 -1.19
CA TYR A 61 -0.18 -9.77 -2.59
C TYR A 61 -0.47 -8.56 -3.50
N VAL A 62 -1.47 -7.74 -3.15
CA VAL A 62 -1.81 -6.54 -3.93
C VAL A 62 -0.61 -5.59 -4.00
N CYS A 63 0.06 -5.34 -2.87
CA CYS A 63 1.28 -4.52 -2.84
C CYS A 63 2.40 -5.13 -3.70
N LYS A 64 2.64 -6.44 -3.61
CA LYS A 64 3.69 -7.14 -4.37
C LYS A 64 3.51 -7.02 -5.88
N VAL A 65 2.28 -7.19 -6.37
CA VAL A 65 1.95 -7.03 -7.81
C VAL A 65 2.23 -5.60 -8.29
N ASN A 66 2.17 -4.61 -7.38
CA ASN A 66 2.49 -3.22 -7.65
C ASN A 66 3.96 -2.86 -7.34
N GLY A 67 4.84 -3.85 -7.18
CA GLY A 67 6.28 -3.64 -6.91
C GLY A 67 6.60 -3.26 -5.45
N LEU A 68 5.62 -3.23 -4.55
CA LEU A 68 5.80 -2.85 -3.16
C LEU A 68 5.99 -4.09 -2.28
N LYS A 69 7.09 -4.15 -1.55
CA LYS A 69 7.37 -5.23 -0.60
C LYS A 69 6.97 -4.78 0.81
N ILE A 70 6.04 -5.51 1.42
CA ILE A 70 5.59 -5.28 2.80
C ILE A 70 5.68 -6.57 3.63
N PRO A 71 5.77 -6.46 4.97
CA PRO A 71 5.76 -7.63 5.86
C PRO A 71 4.52 -8.52 5.68
N ARG A 72 4.60 -9.78 6.12
CA ARG A 72 3.51 -10.76 6.00
C ARG A 72 2.37 -10.53 7.00
N ASP A 73 2.71 -10.09 8.21
CA ASP A 73 1.76 -9.98 9.32
C ASP A 73 1.15 -8.58 9.43
N SER A 74 -0.17 -8.51 9.68
CA SER A 74 -0.88 -7.23 9.82
C SER A 74 -0.28 -6.33 10.91
N ARG A 75 0.21 -6.92 12.01
CA ARG A 75 0.92 -6.18 13.08
C ARG A 75 2.19 -5.51 12.58
N GLN A 76 2.99 -6.21 11.80
CA GLN A 76 4.23 -5.66 11.23
C GLN A 76 3.91 -4.65 10.13
N GLN A 77 2.95 -4.95 9.25
CA GLN A 77 2.45 -4.01 8.24
C GLN A 77 1.95 -2.71 8.88
N SER A 78 1.31 -2.78 10.05
CA SER A 78 0.82 -1.61 10.78
C SER A 78 1.91 -0.68 11.31
N LYS A 79 3.19 -1.07 11.20
CA LYS A 79 4.36 -0.28 11.56
C LYS A 79 5.21 0.11 10.34
N PHE A 80 4.85 -0.36 9.15
CA PHE A 80 5.61 -0.16 7.91
C PHE A 80 5.11 1.06 7.13
N GLY A 81 6.01 1.87 6.59
CA GLY A 81 5.68 3.08 5.84
C GLY A 81 5.20 4.26 6.71
N LYS A 82 4.72 5.31 6.04
CA LYS A 82 4.35 6.58 6.70
C LYS A 82 3.04 6.41 7.47
N PHE A 83 3.05 6.84 8.73
CA PHE A 83 1.87 6.82 9.59
C PHE A 83 0.78 7.78 9.09
N VAL A 84 -0.47 7.32 9.12
CA VAL A 84 -1.65 8.13 8.81
C VAL A 84 -2.56 8.09 10.04
N SER A 85 -2.65 9.22 10.74
CA SER A 85 -3.25 9.31 12.08
C SER A 85 -4.77 9.19 12.08
N SER A 86 -5.43 9.71 11.04
CA SER A 86 -6.90 9.77 11.01
C SER A 86 -7.48 9.23 9.70
N LYS A 87 -8.78 8.91 9.72
CA LYS A 87 -9.52 8.50 8.52
C LYS A 87 -9.59 9.61 7.47
N LYS A 88 -9.56 10.88 7.89
CA LYS A 88 -9.66 12.04 7.00
C LYS A 88 -8.40 12.22 6.15
N ASP A 89 -7.26 11.75 6.65
CA ASP A 89 -5.96 11.86 5.98
C ASP A 89 -5.66 10.67 5.05
N LEU A 90 -6.58 9.70 4.97
CA LEU A 90 -6.43 8.52 4.13
C LEU A 90 -6.47 8.89 2.66
N LYS A 91 -5.48 8.39 1.94
CA LYS A 91 -5.42 8.42 0.48
C LYS A 91 -5.64 7.02 -0.07
N VAL A 92 -6.21 6.97 -1.25
CA VAL A 92 -6.37 5.72 -2.01
C VAL A 92 -5.05 4.94 -2.03
N GLY A 93 -5.12 3.66 -1.70
CA GLY A 93 -3.96 2.76 -1.60
C GLY A 93 -3.33 2.68 -0.22
N ASP A 94 -3.68 3.56 0.72
CA ASP A 94 -3.25 3.43 2.12
C ASP A 94 -3.79 2.12 2.71
N LEU A 95 -2.94 1.43 3.49
CA LEU A 95 -3.38 0.31 4.30
C LEU A 95 -4.09 0.84 5.54
N VAL A 96 -5.24 0.25 5.89
CA VAL A 96 -6.03 0.61 7.07
C VAL A 96 -6.03 -0.54 8.07
N PHE A 97 -5.81 -0.23 9.34
CA PHE A 97 -5.60 -1.23 10.39
C PHE A 97 -6.65 -1.14 11.49
N PHE A 98 -7.00 -2.30 12.04
CA PHE A 98 -8.10 -2.44 12.98
C PHE A 98 -7.77 -3.39 14.14
N ASP A 99 -8.47 -3.19 15.25
CA ASP A 99 -8.61 -4.18 16.33
C ASP A 99 -10.02 -4.79 16.30
N THR A 100 -10.19 -5.86 15.53
CA THR A 100 -11.46 -6.59 15.38
C THR A 100 -11.63 -7.70 16.42
N SER A 101 -10.74 -7.80 17.41
CA SER A 101 -10.86 -8.84 18.45
C SER A 101 -12.13 -8.62 19.27
N ARG A 102 -12.83 -9.68 19.68
CA ARG A 102 -14.13 -9.55 20.39
C ARG A 102 -14.06 -8.55 21.55
N ARG A 103 -13.00 -8.61 22.36
CA ARG A 103 -12.78 -7.77 23.55
C ARG A 103 -12.03 -6.45 23.29
N GLY A 104 -11.57 -6.19 22.06
CA GLY A 104 -10.75 -5.00 21.79
C GLY A 104 -9.42 -5.03 22.57
N ARG A 105 -8.56 -6.00 22.25
CA ARG A 105 -7.28 -6.27 22.93
C ARG A 105 -6.24 -5.15 22.81
N GLY A 106 -6.52 -4.07 22.10
CA GLY A 106 -5.68 -2.88 21.99
C GLY A 106 -4.67 -2.91 20.83
N TYR A 107 -4.51 -4.06 20.16
CA TYR A 107 -3.52 -4.25 19.09
C TYR A 107 -4.16 -4.55 17.74
N VAL A 108 -3.40 -4.30 16.67
CA VAL A 108 -3.83 -4.60 15.30
C VAL A 108 -3.90 -6.11 15.07
N ASN A 109 -5.04 -6.57 14.54
CA ASN A 109 -5.22 -7.95 14.12
C ASN A 109 -5.87 -8.08 12.74
N HIS A 110 -6.19 -6.96 12.09
CA HIS A 110 -6.83 -6.94 10.79
C HIS A 110 -6.36 -5.75 9.95
N VAL A 111 -6.31 -5.95 8.64
CA VAL A 111 -5.85 -4.96 7.66
C VAL A 111 -6.75 -4.98 6.43
N GLY A 112 -6.88 -3.83 5.78
CA GLY A 112 -7.45 -3.69 4.45
C GLY A 112 -6.77 -2.58 3.65
N ILE A 113 -7.22 -2.36 2.42
CA ILE A 113 -6.70 -1.34 1.51
C ILE A 113 -7.79 -0.29 1.32
N TYR A 114 -7.49 0.97 1.62
CA TYR A 114 -8.42 2.08 1.39
C TYR A 114 -8.56 2.34 -0.12
N ILE A 115 -9.81 2.40 -0.59
CA ILE A 115 -10.14 2.55 -2.01
C ILE A 115 -10.88 3.86 -2.31
N GLY A 116 -10.85 4.82 -1.37
CA GLY A 116 -11.55 6.09 -1.48
C GLY A 116 -13.02 6.01 -1.07
N ASN A 117 -13.68 7.16 -1.02
CA ASN A 117 -15.12 7.29 -0.73
C ASN A 117 -15.56 6.53 0.52
N ASP A 118 -14.81 6.69 1.63
CA ASP A 118 -15.05 6.02 2.92
C ASP A 118 -15.01 4.47 2.84
N LYS A 119 -14.46 3.89 1.77
CA LYS A 119 -14.46 2.44 1.55
C LYS A 119 -13.08 1.84 1.63
N PHE A 120 -13.02 0.61 2.11
CA PHE A 120 -11.84 -0.23 2.05
C PHE A 120 -12.18 -1.65 1.60
N ILE A 121 -11.23 -2.31 0.96
CA ILE A 121 -11.34 -3.70 0.51
C ILE A 121 -10.43 -4.60 1.34
N HIS A 122 -10.93 -5.76 1.75
CA HIS A 122 -10.21 -6.67 2.62
C HIS A 122 -10.68 -8.11 2.48
N ALA A 123 -9.80 -9.09 2.74
CA ALA A 123 -10.19 -10.48 2.96
C ALA A 123 -10.82 -10.60 4.36
N SER A 124 -12.13 -10.88 4.42
CA SER A 124 -12.90 -10.96 5.66
C SER A 124 -13.09 -12.40 6.09
N SER A 125 -12.58 -12.77 7.26
CA SER A 125 -12.87 -14.08 7.87
C SER A 125 -14.36 -14.24 8.16
N ALA A 126 -15.00 -13.21 8.71
CA ALA A 126 -16.42 -13.20 9.06
C ALA A 126 -17.36 -13.36 7.86
N LYS A 127 -16.94 -12.96 6.66
CA LYS A 127 -17.72 -13.14 5.41
C LYS A 127 -17.14 -14.23 4.50
N ASN A 128 -16.08 -14.89 4.94
CA ASN A 128 -15.33 -15.93 4.24
C ASN A 128 -14.85 -15.55 2.81
N ARG A 129 -14.66 -14.25 2.52
CA ARG A 129 -14.24 -13.76 1.21
C ARG A 129 -13.70 -12.33 1.24
N VAL A 130 -13.09 -11.91 0.13
CA VAL A 130 -12.71 -10.51 -0.12
C VAL A 130 -13.96 -9.67 -0.38
N ILE A 131 -14.15 -8.60 0.40
CA ILE A 131 -15.30 -7.71 0.33
C ILE A 131 -14.88 -6.24 0.43
N VAL A 132 -15.78 -5.36 0.01
CA VAL A 132 -15.70 -3.92 0.26
C VAL A 132 -16.60 -3.57 1.46
N THR A 133 -16.08 -2.74 2.36
CA THR A 133 -16.79 -2.30 3.57
C THR A 133 -16.60 -0.79 3.76
N ASN A 134 -17.60 -0.10 4.31
CA ASN A 134 -17.48 1.32 4.68
C ASN A 134 -16.69 1.46 5.99
N LEU A 135 -15.90 2.53 6.13
CA LEU A 135 -15.17 2.91 7.34
C LEU A 135 -16.05 3.68 8.33
N SER A 136 -17.12 4.30 7.88
CA SER A 136 -18.07 5.00 8.74
C SER A 136 -19.32 4.16 8.97
N GLY A 137 -19.92 4.27 10.16
CA GLY A 137 -21.15 3.55 10.52
C GLY A 137 -21.04 2.02 10.67
N THR A 138 -19.86 1.41 10.48
CA THR A 138 -19.67 -0.05 10.58
C THR A 138 -18.87 -0.49 11.80
N PHE A 139 -18.89 -1.81 12.08
CA PHE A 139 -18.01 -2.43 13.07
C PHE A 139 -16.54 -2.08 12.87
N HIS A 140 -16.03 -2.19 11.63
CA HIS A 140 -14.64 -1.83 11.31
C HIS A 140 -14.36 -0.36 11.58
N GLY A 141 -15.34 0.50 11.31
CA GLY A 141 -15.24 1.92 11.63
C GLY A 141 -14.96 2.22 13.09
N LYS A 142 -15.66 1.54 14.01
CA LYS A 142 -15.46 1.65 15.46
C LYS A 142 -14.16 1.02 15.94
N ARG A 143 -13.57 0.14 15.14
CA ARG A 143 -12.35 -0.61 15.45
C ARG A 143 -11.12 -0.10 14.72
N PHE A 144 -11.24 1.00 13.97
CA PHE A 144 -10.14 1.63 13.26
C PHE A 144 -9.08 2.10 14.25
N LYS A 145 -7.82 1.81 13.92
CA LYS A 145 -6.66 2.21 14.72
C LYS A 145 -5.90 3.33 14.03
N TRP A 146 -5.41 3.08 12.82
CA TRP A 146 -4.67 4.06 11.99
C TRP A 146 -4.50 3.53 10.57
N GLY A 147 -3.92 4.35 9.69
CA GLY A 147 -3.47 3.96 8.36
C GLY A 147 -1.95 3.93 8.20
N ARG A 148 -1.48 3.29 7.12
CA ARG A 148 -0.09 3.38 6.65
C ARG A 148 -0.05 3.64 5.15
N ARG A 149 0.72 4.65 4.77
CA ARG A 149 1.00 4.99 3.37
C ARG A 149 2.28 4.31 2.92
N ILE A 150 2.15 3.42 1.95
CA ILE A 150 3.23 2.52 1.50
C ILE A 150 3.90 3.01 0.21
N ALA A 151 3.14 3.60 -0.71
CA ALA A 151 3.65 4.26 -1.91
C ALA A 151 3.79 5.77 -1.66
N GLN A 152 4.90 6.36 -2.12
CA GLN A 152 5.11 7.81 -2.17
C GLN A 152 5.05 8.26 -3.63
#